data_AF-A0A1Q8T481-F1
#
_entry.id   AF-A0A1Q8T481-F1
#
_cell.length_a   1.000
_cell.length_b   1.000
_cell.length_c   1.000
_cell.angle_alpha   90.00
_cell.angle_beta   90.00
_cell.angle_gamma   90.00
#
_symmetry.space_group_name_H-M   'P 1'
#
loop_
_entity.id
_entity.type
_entity.pdbx_description
1 polymer ?
#
loop_
_entity_poly.entity_id
_entity_poly.type
_entity_poly.pdbx_seq_one_letter_code
_entity_poly.pdbx_strand_id
1 'polypeptide(L)'
;MNITHLEHAIIAVAFQCLLWPLVGRWVGGSLIVAVFLGREIAQHEYAGGGPNHVAYLYGLFHHWSLDSSFDVLSPAVACAVLALIAPGSPVWQTLKGRRTNSVSRSQP
;
A
#
# COMPACT_ATOMS: atom_id res chain seq x y z
N MET A 1 6.99 13.96 -12.71
CA MET A 1 6.76 12.59 -12.17
C MET A 1 7.35 12.61 -10.78
N ASN A 2 6.49 12.78 -9.78
CA ASN A 2 6.88 13.28 -8.45
C ASN A 2 7.49 12.15 -7.62
N ILE A 3 8.73 12.35 -7.15
CA ILE A 3 9.50 11.42 -6.32
C ILE A 3 8.74 11.04 -5.02
N THR A 4 7.83 11.89 -4.58
CA THR A 4 6.98 11.72 -3.39
C THR A 4 6.15 10.43 -3.42
N HIS A 5 5.59 10.04 -4.58
CA HIS A 5 4.81 8.80 -4.71
C HIS A 5 5.66 7.55 -4.41
N LEU A 6 6.92 7.57 -4.84
CA LEU A 6 7.85 6.48 -4.60
C LEU A 6 8.26 6.41 -3.12
N GLU A 7 8.47 7.57 -2.48
CA GLU A 7 8.77 7.64 -1.06
C GLU A 7 7.62 7.09 -0.21
N HIS A 8 6.38 7.46 -0.51
CA HIS A 8 5.19 6.92 0.15
C HIS A 8 5.08 5.41 -0.02
N ALA A 9 5.33 4.89 -1.22
CA ALA A 9 5.33 3.45 -1.48
C ALA A 9 6.42 2.70 -0.69
N ILE A 10 7.64 3.25 -0.61
CA ILE A 10 8.75 2.66 0.15
C ILE A 10 8.43 2.64 1.65
N ILE A 11 7.93 3.76 2.20
CA ILE A 11 7.54 3.87 3.61
C ILE A 11 6.41 2.86 3.91
N ALA A 12 5.42 2.75 3.03
CA ALA A 12 4.32 1.81 3.20
C ALA A 12 4.80 0.35 3.28
N VAL A 13 5.69 -0.05 2.37
CA VAL A 13 6.27 -1.40 2.35
C VAL A 13 7.12 -1.65 3.61
N ALA A 14 7.90 -0.67 4.06
CA ALA A 14 8.70 -0.79 5.27
C ALA A 14 7.83 -1.02 6.51
N PHE A 15 6.75 -0.25 6.66
CA PHE A 15 5.78 -0.42 7.73
C PHE A 15 5.02 -1.74 7.66
N GLN A 16 4.63 -2.17 6.45
CA GLN A 16 3.98 -3.47 6.26
C GLN A 16 4.90 -4.61 6.70
N CYS A 17 6.19 -4.57 6.36
CA CYS A 17 7.17 -5.55 6.82
C CYS A 17 7.35 -5.54 8.34
N LEU A 18 7.38 -4.35 8.96
CA LEU A 18 7.51 -4.20 10.41
C LEU A 18 6.29 -4.76 11.16
N LEU A 19 5.08 -4.52 10.64
CA LEU A 19 3.82 -4.96 11.25
C LEU A 19 3.45 -6.41 10.93
N TRP A 20 4.02 -6.97 9.85
CA TRP A 20 3.74 -8.33 9.41
C TRP A 20 3.77 -9.38 10.53
N PRO A 21 4.82 -9.49 11.38
CA PRO A 21 4.86 -10.53 12.41
C PRO A 21 3.79 -10.36 13.51
N LEU A 22 3.21 -9.17 13.67
CA LEU A 22 2.26 -8.86 14.74
C LEU A 22 0.81 -9.07 14.30
N VAL A 23 0.45 -8.57 13.12
CA VAL A 23 -0.94 -8.52 12.64
C VAL A 23 -1.15 -9.28 11.33
N GLY A 24 -0.07 -9.76 10.70
CA GLY A 24 -0.10 -10.41 9.39
C GLY A 24 0.03 -9.44 8.22
N ARG A 25 0.51 -9.96 7.09
CA ARG A 25 0.83 -9.17 5.86
C ARG A 25 -0.31 -8.32 5.31
N TRP A 26 -1.54 -8.83 5.35
CA TRP A 26 -2.70 -8.14 4.79
C TRP A 26 -3.14 -7.00 5.69
N VAL A 27 -3.22 -7.27 7.00
CA VAL A 27 -3.62 -6.27 8.01
C VAL A 27 -2.56 -5.17 8.14
N GLY A 28 -1.28 -5.54 8.15
CA GLY A 28 -0.17 -4.57 8.19
C GLY A 28 -0.19 -3.62 6.99
N GLY A 29 -0.48 -4.15 5.79
CA GLY A 29 -0.62 -3.36 4.57
C GLY A 29 -1.86 -2.45 4.58
N SER A 30 -3.01 -2.95 5.03
CA SER A 30 -4.23 -2.13 5.10
C SER A 30 -4.12 -1.01 6.12
N LEU A 31 -3.44 -1.23 7.26
CA LEU A 31 -3.27 -0.22 8.29
C LEU A 31 -2.46 0.98 7.79
N ILE A 32 -1.33 0.74 7.13
CA ILE A 32 -0.49 1.84 6.64
C ILE A 32 -1.14 2.58 5.48
N VAL A 33 -1.89 1.89 4.61
CA VAL A 33 -2.70 2.52 3.56
C VAL A 33 -3.79 3.41 4.16
N ALA A 34 -4.45 2.97 5.24
CA ALA A 34 -5.43 3.78 5.94
C ALA A 34 -4.81 5.04 6.56
N VAL A 35 -3.57 4.98 7.05
CA VAL A 35 -2.83 6.15 7.55
C VAL A 35 -2.56 7.15 6.43
N PHE A 36 -2.08 6.70 5.25
CA PHE A 36 -1.88 7.59 4.10
C PHE A 36 -3.18 8.20 3.60
N LEU A 37 -4.26 7.42 3.56
CA LEU A 37 -5.58 7.92 3.22
C LEU A 37 -6.04 9.01 4.21
N GLY A 38 -5.87 8.78 5.52
CA GLY A 38 -6.19 9.76 6.55
C GLY A 38 -5.38 11.06 6.43
N ARG A 39 -4.09 10.96 6.05
CA ARG A 39 -3.24 12.13 5.79
C ARG A 39 -3.79 12.99 4.66
N GLU A 40 -4.17 12.38 3.54
CA GLU A 40 -4.73 13.12 2.40
C GLU A 40 -6.08 13.74 2.75
N ILE A 41 -6.97 13.02 3.46
CA ILE A 41 -8.24 13.56 3.94
C ILE A 41 -8.01 14.81 4.81
N ALA A 42 -7.07 14.76 5.75
CA ALA A 42 -6.73 15.90 6.59
C ALA A 42 -6.20 17.08 5.76
N GLN A 43 -5.37 16.83 4.74
CA GLN A 43 -4.85 17.89 3.86
C GLN A 43 -5.98 18.58 3.08
N HIS A 44 -6.97 17.82 2.59
CA HIS A 44 -8.15 18.38 1.92
C HIS A 44 -9.06 19.16 2.89
N GLU A 45 -9.21 18.71 4.13
CA GLU A 45 -9.93 19.46 5.17
C GLU A 45 -9.24 20.79 5.51
N TYR A 46 -7.91 20.79 5.61
CA TYR A 46 -7.15 22.02 5.81
C TYR A 46 -7.27 22.99 4.63
N ALA A 47 -7.26 22.48 3.39
CA ALA A 47 -7.47 23.30 2.20
C ALA A 47 -8.88 23.96 2.17
N GLY A 48 -9.88 23.29 2.76
CA GLY A 48 -11.25 23.80 2.88
C GLY A 48 -11.48 24.81 4.01
N GLY A 49 -10.45 25.19 4.78
CA GLY A 49 -10.56 26.11 5.92
C GLY A 49 -10.35 25.46 7.29
N GLY A 50 -10.00 24.17 7.33
CA GLY A 50 -9.66 23.44 8.55
C GLY A 50 -10.79 22.54 9.08
N PRO A 51 -10.45 21.55 9.93
CA PRO A 51 -11.37 20.50 10.37
C PRO A 51 -12.60 21.00 11.16
N ASN A 52 -12.55 22.22 11.71
CA ASN A 52 -13.68 22.82 12.43
C ASN A 52 -14.63 23.63 11.53
N HIS A 53 -14.25 23.87 10.28
CA HIS A 53 -15.04 24.67 9.32
C HIS A 53 -15.71 23.83 8.24
N VAL A 54 -15.31 22.56 8.10
CA VAL A 54 -15.78 21.65 7.06
C VAL A 54 -16.52 20.46 7.66
N ALA A 55 -17.44 19.88 6.88
CA ALA A 55 -18.16 18.68 7.31
C ALA A 55 -17.19 17.51 7.51
N TYR A 56 -17.54 16.56 8.39
CA TYR A 56 -16.71 15.39 8.73
C TYR A 56 -16.27 14.52 7.53
N LEU A 57 -17.01 14.58 6.41
CA LEU A 57 -16.69 13.84 5.18
C LEU A 57 -16.20 14.76 4.04
N TYR A 58 -15.93 16.02 4.34
CA TYR A 58 -15.56 17.02 3.32
C TYR A 58 -14.25 16.64 2.63
N GLY A 59 -13.21 16.27 3.39
CA GLY A 59 -11.94 15.81 2.84
C GLY A 59 -12.01 14.48 2.09
N LEU A 60 -13.10 13.71 2.25
CA LEU A 60 -13.30 12.44 1.53
C LEU A 60 -13.93 12.65 0.13
N PHE A 61 -14.73 13.71 -0.06
CA PHE A 61 -15.49 13.91 -1.29
C PHE A 61 -15.12 15.16 -2.09
N HIS A 62 -14.45 16.15 -1.49
CA HIS A 62 -14.12 17.40 -2.15
C HIS A 62 -12.59 17.57 -2.32
N HIS A 63 -12.19 18.24 -3.41
CA HIS A 63 -10.81 18.62 -3.74
C HIS A 63 -9.82 17.49 -4.09
N TRP A 64 -10.29 16.27 -4.35
CA TRP A 64 -9.44 15.18 -4.81
C TRP A 64 -8.82 15.48 -6.18
N SER A 65 -7.51 15.69 -6.19
CA SER A 65 -6.70 15.72 -7.41
C SER A 65 -6.27 14.31 -7.78
N LEU A 66 -6.08 14.04 -9.08
CA LEU A 66 -5.53 12.77 -9.56
C LEU A 66 -4.17 12.46 -8.89
N ASP A 67 -3.37 13.47 -8.59
CA ASP A 67 -2.06 13.29 -7.94
C ASP A 67 -2.22 12.78 -6.48
N SER A 68 -3.18 13.33 -5.74
CA SER A 68 -3.51 12.90 -4.36
C SER A 68 -4.08 11.47 -4.31
N SER A 69 -4.83 11.06 -5.35
CA SER A 69 -5.24 9.66 -5.51
C SER A 69 -4.05 8.72 -5.73
N PHE A 70 -3.01 9.15 -6.45
CA PHE A 70 -1.79 8.35 -6.64
C PHE A 70 -0.96 8.23 -5.36
N ASP A 71 -0.99 9.24 -4.48
CA ASP A 71 -0.32 9.17 -3.17
C ASP A 71 -0.92 8.11 -2.24
N VAL A 72 -2.19 7.72 -2.43
CA VAL A 72 -2.84 6.61 -1.68
C VAL A 72 -2.82 5.30 -2.46
N LEU A 73 -3.03 5.34 -3.78
CA LEU A 73 -3.04 4.13 -4.61
C LEU A 73 -1.66 3.50 -4.76
N SER A 74 -0.59 4.30 -4.86
CA SER A 74 0.76 3.78 -5.00
C SER A 74 1.20 2.94 -3.79
N PRO A 75 1.04 3.38 -2.51
CA PRO A 75 1.33 2.52 -1.36
C PRO A 75 0.37 1.34 -1.27
N ALA A 76 -0.91 1.49 -1.65
CA ALA A 76 -1.87 0.39 -1.65
C ALA A 76 -1.49 -0.74 -2.62
N VAL A 77 -1.12 -0.38 -3.85
CA VAL A 77 -0.65 -1.33 -4.86
C VAL A 77 0.67 -1.96 -4.43
N ALA A 78 1.62 -1.17 -3.92
CA ALA A 78 2.89 -1.70 -3.42
C ALA A 78 2.67 -2.72 -2.30
N CYS A 79 1.78 -2.42 -1.34
CA CYS A 79 1.48 -3.31 -0.23
C CYS A 79 0.75 -4.60 -0.67
N ALA A 80 -0.16 -4.49 -1.64
CA ALA A 80 -0.87 -5.63 -2.21
C ALA A 80 0.09 -6.55 -2.98
N VAL A 81 0.98 -5.97 -3.80
CA VAL A 81 2.00 -6.73 -4.54
C VAL A 81 2.91 -7.46 -3.55
N LEU A 82 3.38 -6.79 -2.49
CA LEU A 82 4.21 -7.41 -1.47
C LEU A 82 3.49 -8.58 -0.79
N ALA A 83 2.24 -8.39 -0.36
CA ALA A 83 1.44 -9.44 0.28
C ALA A 83 1.19 -10.65 -0.63
N LEU A 84 1.11 -10.42 -1.95
CA LEU A 84 0.93 -11.47 -2.95
C LEU A 84 2.22 -12.21 -3.27
N ILE A 85 3.39 -11.58 -3.32
CA ILE A 85 4.66 -12.28 -3.62
C ILE A 85 5.34 -12.85 -2.37
N ALA A 86 4.93 -12.37 -1.20
CA ALA A 86 5.34 -12.80 0.12
C ALA A 86 5.40 -14.33 0.32
N PRO A 87 6.41 -14.85 1.05
CA PRO A 87 6.47 -16.25 1.44
C PRO A 87 5.17 -16.72 2.10
N GLY A 88 4.65 -17.85 1.63
CA GLY A 88 3.37 -18.41 2.08
C GLY A 88 2.14 -17.88 1.35
N SER A 89 2.28 -17.10 0.27
CA SER A 89 1.18 -16.82 -0.65
C SER A 89 1.00 -17.96 -1.68
N PRO A 90 -0.18 -18.08 -2.32
CA PRO A 90 -0.39 -19.00 -3.44
C PRO A 90 0.57 -18.75 -4.61
N VAL A 91 0.91 -17.48 -4.87
CA VAL A 91 1.85 -17.07 -5.92
C VAL A 91 3.27 -17.54 -5.57
N TRP A 92 3.70 -17.39 -4.32
CA TRP A 92 4.99 -17.87 -3.85
C TRP A 92 5.11 -19.39 -3.98
N GLN A 93 4.06 -20.13 -3.62
CA GLN A 93 4.03 -21.59 -3.79
C GLN A 93 4.10 -21.99 -5.27
N THR A 94 3.40 -21.26 -6.14
CA THR A 94 3.41 -21.50 -7.59
C THR A 94 4.78 -21.21 -8.20
N LEU A 95 5.42 -20.09 -7.81
CA LEU A 95 6.77 -19.72 -8.25
C LEU A 95 7.82 -20.71 -7.74
N LYS A 96 7.72 -21.14 -6.48
CA LYS A 96 8.60 -22.16 -5.90
C LYS A 96 8.46 -23.49 -6.65
N GLY A 97 7.22 -23.92 -6.93
CA GLY A 97 6.93 -25.15 -7.69
C GLY A 97 7.44 -25.11 -9.13
N ARG A 98 7.33 -23.96 -9.82
CA ARG A 98 7.91 -23.77 -11.15
C ARG A 98 9.43 -23.87 -11.13
N ARG A 99 10.09 -23.26 -10.14
CA ARG A 99 11.55 -23.29 -9.99
C ARG A 99 12.07 -24.70 -9.68
N THR A 100 11.36 -25.46 -8.84
CA THR A 100 11.74 -26.86 -8.56
C THR A 100 11.57 -27.76 -9.78
N ASN A 101 10.49 -27.59 -10.55
CA ASN A 101 10.25 -28.36 -11.77
C ASN A 101 11.26 -28.06 -12.89
N SER A 102 11.71 -26.81 -13.03
CA SER A 102 12.77 -26.47 -14.00
C SER A 102 14.12 -27.08 -13.61
N VAL A 103 14.46 -27.10 -12.32
CA VAL A 103 15.70 -27.72 -11.83
C VAL A 103 15.69 -29.24 -12.02
N SER A 104 14.55 -29.90 -11.73
CA SER A 104 14.39 -31.34 -11.95
C SER A 104 14.48 -31.74 -13.42
N ARG A 105 13.98 -30.92 -14.35
CA ARG A 105 14.10 -31.17 -15.81
C ARG A 105 15.51 -30.95 -16.36
N SER A 106 16.34 -30.20 -15.66
CA SER A 106 17.74 -29.92 -16.05
C SER A 106 18.75 -30.91 -15.45
N GLN A 107 18.31 -31.85 -14.61
CA GLN A 107 19.17 -32.92 -14.10
C GLN A 107 19.00 -34.15 -15.02
N PRO A 108 20.08 -34.62 -15.67
CA PRO A 108 20.05 -35.77 -16.59
C PRO A 108 19.84 -37.11 -15.87
#